data_AF-A0A7D9JA21-F1
#
_entry.id   AF-A0A7D9JA21-F1
#
_cell.length_a   1.000
_cell.length_b   1.000
_cell.length_c   1.000
_cell.angle_alpha   90.00
_cell.angle_beta   90.00
_cell.angle_gamma   90.00
#
_symmetry.space_group_name_H-M   'P 1'
#
loop_
_entity.id
_entity.type
_entity.pdbx_description
1 polymer ?
#
loop_
_entity_poly.entity_id
_entity_poly.type
_entity_poly.pdbx_seq_one_letter_code
_entity_poly.pdbx_strand_id
1 'polypeptide(L)'
;MAKSENALPARFKIIIAILVLIIVGLVAALVVVSVNKSDDRGNLRNSEFSSCPQKTTLKPQYMKSRDLYRDLSEDELIQVRDYILNVSSLNVTPFEKATINSNHIFLIELQNPNKADAIAYLDGNRPKPIRAANVVIFKGAVSPQVVEEILVYFDKPMRHEPYTLLTNRTIPFHARPVNKHKIAIQDEIVNDFGMKAHEVLYKLFGGYVIMNCADRCLTFGFSGPIAMANSNELKFLAWFLRDVPGIAVQPVGLELLIQGEGDDGSKWKTR
;
A
#
# COMPACT_ATOMS: atom_id res chain seq x y z
N MET A 1 -82.21 27.63 21.01
CA MET A 1 -81.83 26.84 22.20
C MET A 1 -80.37 27.11 22.52
N ALA A 2 -80.09 27.30 23.82
CA ALA A 2 -78.97 28.04 24.37
C ALA A 2 -77.57 27.44 24.13
N LYS A 3 -76.59 28.33 23.90
CA LYS A 3 -75.15 28.04 23.90
C LYS A 3 -74.68 28.04 25.36
N SER A 4 -74.46 26.85 25.94
CA SER A 4 -73.91 26.69 27.28
C SER A 4 -72.40 26.87 27.23
N GLU A 5 -71.90 28.09 27.47
CA GLU A 5 -70.49 28.31 27.78
C GLU A 5 -70.21 27.77 29.18
N ASN A 6 -69.57 26.60 29.25
CA ASN A 6 -69.06 26.04 30.49
C ASN A 6 -67.87 26.87 30.96
N ALA A 7 -68.15 27.98 31.66
CA ALA A 7 -67.14 28.79 32.31
C ALA A 7 -66.44 27.95 33.39
N LEU A 8 -65.12 27.75 33.23
CA LEU A 8 -64.30 26.99 34.17
C LEU A 8 -64.43 27.60 35.58
N PRO A 9 -64.79 26.83 36.62
CA PRO A 9 -65.01 27.36 37.97
C PRO A 9 -63.78 28.12 38.48
N ALA A 10 -63.97 29.25 39.15
CA ALA A 10 -62.89 30.16 39.56
C ALA A 10 -61.73 29.45 40.31
N ARG A 11 -62.05 28.43 41.12
CA ARG A 11 -61.06 27.56 41.78
C ARG A 11 -60.10 26.86 40.81
N PHE A 12 -60.56 26.42 39.64
CA PHE A 12 -59.70 25.79 38.63
C PHE A 12 -58.82 26.81 37.91
N LYS A 13 -59.30 28.04 37.70
CA LYS A 13 -58.47 29.12 37.15
C LYS A 13 -57.33 29.50 38.11
N ILE A 14 -57.60 29.52 39.41
CA ILE A 14 -56.59 29.75 40.45
C ILE A 14 -55.58 28.59 40.47
N ILE A 15 -56.06 27.33 40.43
CA ILE A 15 -55.18 26.16 40.38
C ILE A 15 -54.28 26.20 39.13
N ILE A 16 -54.84 26.53 37.96
CA ILE A 16 -54.06 26.65 36.72
C ILE A 16 -53.04 27.78 36.82
N ALA A 17 -53.40 28.94 37.37
CA ALA A 17 -52.46 30.05 37.55
C ALA A 17 -51.30 29.67 38.49
N ILE A 18 -51.59 28.95 39.59
CA ILE A 18 -50.56 28.43 40.51
C ILE A 18 -49.66 27.43 39.78
N LEU A 19 -50.24 26.52 38.98
CA LEU A 19 -49.48 25.51 38.23
C LEU A 19 -48.57 26.15 37.18
N VAL A 20 -49.04 27.18 36.49
CA VAL A 20 -48.23 27.96 35.53
C VAL A 20 -47.08 28.66 36.25
N LEU A 21 -47.31 29.27 37.41
CA LEU A 21 -46.25 29.91 38.19
C LEU A 21 -45.19 28.91 38.68
N ILE A 22 -45.60 27.71 39.10
CA ILE A 22 -44.68 26.63 39.47
C ILE A 22 -43.85 26.17 38.27
N ILE A 23 -44.48 25.99 37.10
CA ILE A 23 -43.78 25.60 35.86
C ILE A 23 -42.75 26.68 35.47
N VAL A 24 -43.12 27.96 35.50
CA VAL A 24 -42.21 29.06 35.19
C VAL A 24 -41.04 29.10 36.18
N GLY A 25 -41.31 28.89 37.48
CA GLY A 25 -40.27 28.81 38.50
C GLY A 25 -39.30 27.64 38.27
N LEU A 26 -39.82 26.45 37.91
CA LEU A 26 -39.01 25.28 37.59
C LEU A 26 -38.18 25.46 36.32
N VAL A 27 -38.73 26.11 35.29
CA VAL A 27 -37.99 26.44 34.06
C VAL A 27 -36.87 27.45 34.36
N ALA A 28 -37.16 28.49 35.14
CA ALA A 28 -36.15 29.46 35.56
C ALA A 28 -35.03 28.79 36.38
N ALA A 29 -35.37 27.91 37.32
CA ALA A 29 -34.40 27.13 38.10
C ALA A 29 -33.55 26.20 37.19
N LEU A 30 -34.16 25.53 36.21
CA LEU A 30 -33.46 24.72 35.22
C LEU A 30 -32.50 25.55 34.37
N VAL A 31 -32.89 26.75 33.94
CA VAL A 31 -32.01 27.66 33.18
C VAL A 31 -30.83 28.11 34.04
N VAL A 32 -31.06 28.51 35.29
CA VAL A 32 -29.98 28.91 36.22
C VAL A 32 -29.01 27.75 36.47
N VAL A 33 -29.52 26.53 36.70
CA VAL A 33 -28.68 25.33 36.86
C VAL A 33 -27.93 25.01 35.57
N SER A 34 -28.53 25.19 34.39
CA SER A 34 -27.90 24.92 33.10
C SER A 34 -26.80 25.93 32.76
N VAL A 35 -27.00 27.20 33.13
CA VAL A 35 -26.01 28.26 32.97
C VAL A 35 -24.86 28.06 33.97
N ASN A 36 -25.14 27.77 35.25
CA ASN A 36 -24.08 27.46 36.22
C ASN A 36 -23.31 26.17 35.89
N LYS A 37 -23.98 25.14 35.34
CA LYS A 37 -23.33 23.91 34.88
C LYS A 37 -22.50 24.13 33.60
N SER A 38 -22.75 25.21 32.87
CA SER A 38 -21.91 25.63 31.75
C SER A 38 -20.63 26.32 32.22
N ASP A 39 -20.65 26.95 33.40
CA ASP A 39 -19.46 27.53 34.04
C ASP A 39 -18.56 26.44 34.66
N ASP A 40 -19.15 25.36 35.20
CA ASP A 40 -18.38 24.20 35.70
C ASP A 40 -17.76 23.33 34.58
N ARG A 41 -18.31 23.38 33.35
CA ARG A 41 -17.63 22.80 32.17
C ARG A 41 -16.53 23.69 31.60
N GLY A 42 -16.45 24.94 32.03
CA GLY A 42 -15.36 25.87 31.72
C GLY A 42 -14.09 25.62 32.56
N ASN A 43 -14.23 25.06 33.77
CA ASN A 43 -13.11 24.94 34.71
C ASN A 43 -12.44 23.55 34.80
N LEU A 44 -12.96 22.53 34.10
CA LEU A 44 -12.23 21.28 33.85
C LEU A 44 -11.26 21.36 32.65
N ARG A 45 -11.17 22.53 32.00
CA ARG A 45 -10.16 22.81 30.95
C ARG A 45 -8.87 23.43 31.49
N ASN A 46 -8.84 23.78 32.78
CA ASN A 46 -7.67 24.35 33.45
C ASN A 46 -7.22 23.51 34.65
N SER A 47 -7.41 22.17 34.61
CA SER A 47 -6.35 21.36 35.21
C SER A 47 -5.13 21.67 34.37
N GLU A 48 -4.14 22.32 34.98
CA GLU A 48 -2.77 22.34 34.48
C GLU A 48 -2.45 20.91 34.04
N PHE A 49 -2.63 20.62 32.75
CA PHE A 49 -1.76 19.66 32.10
C PHE A 49 -0.42 20.33 32.28
N SER A 50 0.27 19.98 33.37
CA SER A 50 1.68 20.28 33.56
C SER A 50 2.28 19.92 32.22
N SER A 51 2.66 20.94 31.45
CA SER A 51 3.18 20.75 30.11
C SER A 51 4.25 19.69 30.27
N CYS A 52 3.98 18.47 29.80
CA CYS A 52 4.99 17.43 29.82
C CYS A 52 6.19 18.10 29.17
N PRO A 53 7.38 18.14 29.80
CA PRO A 53 8.53 18.80 29.22
C PRO A 53 8.90 18.05 27.94
N GLN A 54 8.25 18.41 26.84
CA GLN A 54 8.39 17.77 25.56
C GLN A 54 9.54 18.48 24.88
N LYS A 55 10.76 18.24 25.41
CA LYS A 55 12.01 18.68 24.80
C LYS A 55 13.19 17.89 25.35
N THR A 56 13.06 16.56 25.41
CA THR A 56 14.26 15.73 25.26
C THR A 56 14.60 15.75 23.78
N THR A 57 15.40 16.73 23.36
CA THR A 57 16.06 16.68 22.05
C THR A 57 17.00 15.49 22.10
N LEU A 58 16.55 14.35 21.57
CA LEU A 58 17.39 13.17 21.39
C LEU A 58 18.52 13.57 20.45
N LYS A 59 19.73 13.74 20.99
CA LYS A 59 20.92 13.87 20.16
C LYS A 59 21.22 12.47 19.64
N PRO A 60 21.11 12.21 18.33
CA PRO A 60 21.45 10.90 17.80
C PRO A 60 22.94 10.68 18.04
N GLN A 61 23.27 9.74 18.93
CA GLN A 61 24.65 9.33 19.10
C GLN A 61 25.04 8.53 17.85
N TYR A 62 26.10 8.97 17.15
CA TYR A 62 26.61 8.23 16.01
C TYR A 62 27.25 6.94 16.53
N MET A 63 26.59 5.82 16.27
CA MET A 63 27.10 4.49 16.57
C MET A 63 27.74 3.93 15.30
N LYS A 64 28.92 3.31 15.40
CA LYS A 64 29.57 2.62 14.27
C LYS A 64 28.62 1.63 13.56
N SER A 65 27.70 1.02 14.31
CA SER A 65 26.65 0.14 13.79
C SER A 65 25.66 0.83 12.86
N ARG A 66 25.33 2.11 13.12
CA ARG A 66 24.39 2.87 12.28
C ARG A 66 24.93 3.00 10.86
N ASP A 67 26.21 3.27 10.71
CA ASP A 67 26.87 3.40 9.40
C ASP A 67 27.04 2.06 8.67
N LEU A 68 27.07 0.95 9.42
CA LEU A 68 27.19 -0.39 8.85
C LEU A 68 25.88 -0.88 8.22
N TYR A 69 24.74 -0.58 8.86
CA TYR A 69 23.40 -1.09 8.48
C TYR A 69 22.47 -0.03 7.89
N ARG A 70 22.94 1.21 7.69
CA ARG A 70 22.16 2.23 7.00
C ARG A 70 21.95 1.80 5.55
N ASP A 71 20.70 1.87 5.12
CA ASP A 71 20.29 1.70 3.73
C ASP A 71 21.12 2.55 2.77
N LEU A 72 21.07 2.20 1.48
CA LEU A 72 21.72 2.98 0.44
C LEU A 72 21.09 4.38 0.38
N SER A 73 21.95 5.39 0.33
CA SER A 73 21.52 6.75 -0.01
C SER A 73 21.13 6.88 -1.47
N GLU A 74 20.44 7.94 -1.81
CA GLU A 74 20.08 8.28 -3.19
C GLU A 74 21.32 8.31 -4.12
N ASP A 75 22.41 8.96 -3.70
CA ASP A 75 23.66 8.99 -4.45
C ASP A 75 24.26 7.60 -4.67
N GLU A 76 24.15 6.71 -3.67
CA GLU A 76 24.64 5.33 -3.77
C GLU A 76 23.76 4.50 -4.72
N LEU A 77 22.44 4.67 -4.68
CA LEU A 77 21.50 4.03 -5.59
C LEU A 77 21.75 4.47 -7.05
N ILE A 78 21.95 5.77 -7.27
CA ILE A 78 22.27 6.34 -8.59
C ILE A 78 23.61 5.80 -9.10
N GLN A 79 24.65 5.78 -8.25
CA GLN A 79 25.96 5.24 -8.61
C GLN A 79 25.89 3.77 -9.04
N VAL A 80 25.16 2.93 -8.30
CA VAL A 80 24.99 1.50 -8.64
C VAL A 80 24.21 1.34 -9.94
N ARG A 81 23.11 2.08 -10.12
CA ARG A 81 22.32 2.07 -11.36
C ARG A 81 23.19 2.42 -12.57
N ASP A 82 23.92 3.53 -12.50
CA ASP A 82 24.72 4.04 -13.61
C ASP A 82 25.93 3.14 -13.88
N TYR A 83 26.53 2.56 -12.84
CA TYR A 83 27.54 1.52 -12.98
C TYR A 83 27.00 0.35 -13.80
N ILE A 84 25.88 -0.24 -13.40
CA ILE A 84 25.29 -1.42 -14.08
C ILE A 84 24.91 -1.11 -15.53
N LEU A 85 24.31 0.06 -15.78
CA LEU A 85 23.95 0.48 -17.15
C LEU A 85 25.16 0.60 -18.08
N ASN A 86 26.34 0.88 -17.52
CA ASN A 86 27.60 0.98 -18.28
C ASN A 86 28.34 -0.36 -18.43
N VAL A 87 27.92 -1.41 -17.74
CA VAL A 87 28.51 -2.75 -17.89
C VAL A 87 27.87 -3.47 -19.08
N SER A 88 28.54 -3.42 -20.24
CA SER A 88 28.03 -3.99 -21.49
C SER A 88 27.66 -5.47 -21.41
N SER A 89 28.38 -6.28 -20.60
CA SER A 89 28.09 -7.70 -20.43
C SER A 89 26.75 -7.97 -19.73
N LEU A 90 26.23 -7.03 -18.94
CA LEU A 90 24.92 -7.17 -18.30
C LEU A 90 23.76 -6.84 -19.25
N ASN A 91 24.03 -6.08 -20.32
CA ASN A 91 23.08 -5.67 -21.35
C ASN A 91 21.77 -5.09 -20.78
N VAL A 92 21.86 -4.23 -19.77
CA VAL A 92 20.70 -3.69 -19.05
C VAL A 92 20.14 -2.47 -19.77
N THR A 93 18.83 -2.47 -19.99
CA THR A 93 18.07 -1.35 -20.53
C THR A 93 17.53 -0.48 -19.38
N PRO A 94 17.57 0.87 -19.48
CA PRO A 94 16.89 1.75 -18.53
C PRO A 94 15.42 1.39 -18.37
N PHE A 95 14.90 1.38 -17.14
CA PHE A 95 13.56 0.88 -16.82
C PHE A 95 12.42 1.66 -17.51
N GLU A 96 12.66 2.91 -17.87
CA GLU A 96 11.72 3.77 -18.59
C GLU A 96 11.56 3.33 -20.05
N LYS A 97 12.58 2.69 -20.62
CA LYS A 97 12.62 2.19 -22.00
C LYS A 97 12.50 0.68 -22.10
N ALA A 98 12.51 -0.01 -20.95
CA ALA A 98 12.42 -1.45 -20.89
C ALA A 98 11.03 -1.95 -21.29
N THR A 99 11.00 -3.18 -21.82
CA THR A 99 9.78 -3.97 -22.03
C THR A 99 9.86 -5.22 -21.15
N ILE A 100 8.80 -6.05 -21.15
CA ILE A 100 8.81 -7.33 -20.43
C ILE A 100 9.94 -8.26 -20.90
N ASN A 101 10.40 -8.12 -22.14
CA ASN A 101 11.47 -8.91 -22.75
C ASN A 101 12.84 -8.21 -22.70
N SER A 102 12.96 -7.07 -22.01
CA SER A 102 14.24 -6.38 -21.83
C SER A 102 14.95 -6.87 -20.58
N ASN A 103 16.28 -6.85 -20.59
CA ASN A 103 17.03 -6.95 -19.33
C ASN A 103 16.92 -5.62 -18.58
N HIS A 104 16.50 -5.61 -17.32
CA HIS A 104 16.37 -4.37 -16.55
C HIS A 104 16.56 -4.62 -15.06
N ILE A 105 17.00 -3.57 -14.34
CA ILE A 105 17.10 -3.59 -12.88
C ILE A 105 15.68 -3.57 -12.30
N PHE A 106 15.41 -4.51 -11.39
CA PHE A 106 14.16 -4.57 -10.63
C PHE A 106 14.31 -3.93 -9.24
N LEU A 107 15.40 -4.23 -8.55
CA LEU A 107 15.66 -3.78 -7.18
C LEU A 107 17.15 -3.50 -6.99
N ILE A 108 17.46 -2.41 -6.26
CA ILE A 108 18.77 -2.13 -5.71
C ILE A 108 18.56 -1.91 -4.21
N GLU A 109 19.24 -2.69 -3.37
CA GLU A 109 19.17 -2.57 -1.92
C GLU A 109 20.53 -2.78 -1.27
N LEU A 110 20.63 -2.46 0.02
CA LEU A 110 21.86 -2.69 0.78
C LEU A 110 22.11 -4.20 0.93
N GLN A 111 23.30 -4.66 0.53
CA GLN A 111 23.78 -5.96 0.97
C GLN A 111 24.37 -5.80 2.38
N ASN A 112 23.68 -6.37 3.36
CA ASN A 112 24.20 -6.40 4.73
C ASN A 112 25.51 -7.18 4.78
N PRO A 113 26.50 -6.72 5.57
CA PRO A 113 27.76 -7.43 5.72
C PRO A 113 27.53 -8.75 6.45
N ASN A 114 28.43 -9.71 6.20
CA ASN A 114 28.45 -10.95 6.95
C ASN A 114 28.55 -10.68 8.45
N LYS A 115 27.78 -11.42 9.25
CA LYS A 115 27.71 -11.24 10.70
C LYS A 115 29.08 -11.28 11.37
N ALA A 116 29.95 -12.20 10.94
CA ALA A 116 31.29 -12.34 11.50
C ALA A 116 32.16 -11.09 11.26
N ASP A 117 32.14 -10.55 10.04
CA ASP A 117 32.90 -9.35 9.68
C ASP A 117 32.34 -8.10 10.36
N ALA A 118 31.02 -8.01 10.47
CA ALA A 118 30.34 -6.94 11.21
C ALA A 118 30.76 -6.93 12.68
N ILE A 119 30.71 -8.07 13.37
CA ILE A 119 31.13 -8.19 14.78
C ILE A 119 32.61 -7.83 14.92
N ALA A 120 33.48 -8.38 14.07
CA ALA A 120 34.92 -8.08 14.13
C ALA A 120 35.23 -6.58 13.96
N TYR A 121 34.49 -5.88 13.11
CA TYR A 121 34.61 -4.42 12.98
C TYR A 121 34.08 -3.65 14.19
N LEU A 122 32.90 -4.05 14.70
CA LEU A 122 32.26 -3.38 15.84
C LEU A 122 33.09 -3.52 17.13
N ASP A 123 33.73 -4.68 17.31
CA ASP A 123 34.65 -4.96 18.42
C ASP A 123 36.03 -4.29 18.24
N GLY A 124 36.30 -3.69 17.07
CA GLY A 124 37.57 -3.03 16.77
C GLY A 124 38.71 -3.98 16.37
N ASN A 125 38.40 -5.25 16.12
CA ASN A 125 39.38 -6.28 15.74
C ASN A 125 39.73 -6.25 14.25
N ARG A 126 38.88 -5.65 13.40
CA ARG A 126 39.09 -5.58 11.94
C ARG A 126 38.62 -4.25 11.32
N PRO A 127 39.07 -3.92 10.09
CA PRO A 127 38.55 -2.79 9.32
C PRO A 127 37.06 -2.92 8.99
N LYS A 128 36.43 -1.80 8.60
CA LYS A 128 35.04 -1.78 8.16
C LYS A 128 34.85 -2.70 6.94
N PRO A 129 33.84 -3.59 6.92
CA PRO A 129 33.52 -4.40 5.76
C PRO A 129 33.24 -3.51 4.53
N ILE A 130 33.60 -4.00 3.35
CA ILE A 130 33.31 -3.30 2.10
C ILE A 130 31.79 -3.20 1.96
N ARG A 131 31.31 -1.98 1.73
CA ARG A 131 29.90 -1.71 1.50
C ARG A 131 29.52 -2.24 0.12
N ALA A 132 28.37 -2.90 0.02
CA ALA A 132 27.88 -3.49 -1.22
C ALA A 132 26.36 -3.28 -1.37
N ALA A 133 25.89 -3.31 -2.60
CA ALA A 133 24.49 -3.35 -2.97
C ALA A 133 24.13 -4.73 -3.53
N ASN A 134 22.99 -5.28 -3.12
CA ASN A 134 22.37 -6.40 -3.82
C ASN A 134 21.51 -5.84 -4.95
N VAL A 135 21.66 -6.36 -6.16
CA VAL A 135 20.92 -5.92 -7.32
C VAL A 135 20.23 -7.10 -8.00
N VAL A 136 18.91 -7.00 -8.10
CA VAL A 136 18.07 -7.97 -8.79
C VAL A 136 17.85 -7.49 -10.22
N ILE A 137 18.26 -8.31 -11.19
CA ILE A 137 18.11 -8.04 -12.62
C ILE A 137 17.16 -9.07 -13.23
N PHE A 138 16.11 -8.57 -13.87
CA PHE A 138 15.25 -9.38 -14.72
C PHE A 138 15.92 -9.50 -16.08
N LYS A 139 16.33 -10.72 -16.46
CA LYS A 139 16.94 -11.02 -17.76
C LYS A 139 15.88 -11.53 -18.75
N GLY A 140 15.08 -10.60 -19.27
CA GLY A 140 14.02 -10.92 -20.24
C GLY A 140 14.52 -11.13 -21.68
N ALA A 141 15.73 -10.68 -22.01
CA ALA A 141 16.26 -10.71 -23.38
C ALA A 141 17.09 -11.97 -23.70
N VAL A 142 17.16 -12.92 -22.76
CA VAL A 142 17.90 -14.18 -22.91
C VAL A 142 16.93 -15.36 -23.01
N SER A 143 17.41 -16.49 -23.53
CA SER A 143 16.62 -17.73 -23.65
C SER A 143 17.37 -18.89 -22.99
N PRO A 144 16.82 -19.51 -21.93
CA PRO A 144 15.59 -19.15 -21.24
C PRO A 144 15.71 -17.83 -20.47
N GLN A 145 14.60 -17.09 -20.31
CA GLN A 145 14.56 -15.90 -19.45
C GLN A 145 14.84 -16.31 -18.00
N VAL A 146 15.50 -15.43 -17.24
CA VAL A 146 15.91 -15.71 -15.85
C VAL A 146 15.94 -14.46 -14.98
N VAL A 147 15.90 -14.64 -13.66
CA VAL A 147 16.24 -13.59 -12.70
C VAL A 147 17.64 -13.86 -12.16
N GLU A 148 18.47 -12.82 -12.15
CA GLU A 148 19.84 -12.86 -11.62
C GLU A 148 20.00 -11.85 -10.49
N GLU A 149 20.76 -12.24 -9.48
CA GLU A 149 21.18 -11.37 -8.37
C GLU A 149 22.69 -11.16 -8.46
N ILE A 150 23.13 -9.92 -8.34
CA ILE A 150 24.54 -9.55 -8.34
C ILE A 150 24.85 -8.65 -7.14
N LEU A 151 26.06 -8.80 -6.59
CA LEU A 151 26.58 -7.85 -5.63
C LEU A 151 27.40 -6.79 -6.36
N VAL A 152 27.14 -5.52 -6.05
CA VAL A 152 27.94 -4.39 -6.53
C VAL A 152 28.68 -3.77 -5.34
N TYR A 153 30.00 -3.75 -5.40
CA TYR A 153 30.86 -3.24 -4.33
C TYR A 153 31.21 -1.76 -4.58
N PHE A 154 31.16 -0.96 -3.52
CA PHE A 154 31.52 0.47 -3.56
C PHE A 154 33.03 0.71 -3.41
N ASP A 155 33.86 -0.26 -3.79
CA ASP A 155 35.31 -0.07 -3.90
C ASP A 155 35.67 0.81 -5.11
N LYS A 156 36.94 1.20 -5.21
CA LYS A 156 37.45 2.03 -6.31
C LYS A 156 38.57 1.27 -7.04
N PRO A 157 38.37 0.85 -8.30
CA PRO A 157 37.13 0.96 -9.09
C PRO A 157 36.01 0.05 -8.57
N MET A 158 34.74 0.41 -8.85
CA MET A 158 33.60 -0.43 -8.50
C MET A 158 33.65 -1.74 -9.28
N ARG A 159 33.33 -2.84 -8.59
CA ARG A 159 33.21 -4.18 -9.20
C ARG A 159 31.87 -4.83 -8.86
N HIS A 160 31.53 -5.87 -9.60
CA HIS A 160 30.40 -6.72 -9.29
C HIS A 160 30.76 -8.20 -9.38
N GLU A 161 29.97 -9.04 -8.71
CA GLU A 161 30.06 -10.50 -8.81
C GLU A 161 28.67 -11.14 -8.71
N PRO A 162 28.47 -12.36 -9.24
CA PRO A 162 27.23 -13.10 -9.05
C PRO A 162 26.93 -13.34 -7.57
N TYR A 163 25.68 -13.15 -7.15
CA TYR A 163 25.23 -13.47 -5.80
C TYR A 163 24.56 -14.85 -5.80
N THR A 164 25.16 -15.82 -5.11
CA THR A 164 24.69 -17.23 -5.09
C THR A 164 24.34 -17.73 -3.69
N LEU A 165 24.24 -16.83 -2.71
CA LEU A 165 24.19 -17.18 -1.29
C LEU A 165 22.96 -18.01 -0.88
N LEU A 166 21.83 -17.84 -1.55
CA LEU A 166 20.59 -18.57 -1.25
C LEU A 166 20.28 -19.69 -2.25
N THR A 167 20.75 -19.58 -3.48
CA THR A 167 20.60 -20.61 -4.50
C THR A 167 21.86 -20.70 -5.36
N ASN A 168 22.48 -21.89 -5.43
CA ASN A 168 23.43 -22.23 -6.52
C ASN A 168 22.72 -22.37 -7.88
N ARG A 169 21.55 -21.74 -8.05
CA ARG A 169 20.63 -21.89 -9.17
C ARG A 169 20.13 -20.53 -9.57
N THR A 170 20.04 -20.31 -10.87
CA THR A 170 19.34 -19.17 -11.45
C THR A 170 17.86 -19.23 -11.09
N ILE A 171 17.25 -18.09 -10.76
CA ILE A 171 15.85 -18.01 -10.37
C ILE A 171 15.00 -18.07 -11.66
N PRO A 172 14.02 -19.00 -11.75
CA PRO A 172 13.13 -19.06 -12.91
C PRO A 172 12.38 -17.75 -13.12
N PHE A 173 12.31 -17.27 -14.35
CA PHE A 173 11.74 -15.94 -14.63
C PHE A 173 10.27 -15.81 -14.24
N HIS A 174 9.51 -16.90 -14.35
CA HIS A 174 8.09 -16.93 -13.99
C HIS A 174 7.84 -16.70 -12.47
N ALA A 175 8.84 -16.95 -11.61
CA ALA A 175 8.75 -16.75 -10.16
C ALA A 175 8.95 -15.29 -9.72
N ARG A 176 9.27 -14.38 -10.65
CA ARG A 176 9.56 -12.98 -10.32
C ARG A 176 8.31 -12.22 -9.86
N PRO A 177 8.47 -11.19 -9.00
CA PRO A 177 7.38 -10.28 -8.66
C PRO A 177 6.78 -9.57 -9.89
N VAL A 178 5.50 -9.21 -9.80
CA VAL A 178 4.87 -8.36 -10.83
C VAL A 178 5.48 -6.96 -10.82
N ASN A 179 5.62 -6.36 -12.00
CA ASN A 179 6.00 -4.96 -12.18
C ASN A 179 5.02 -4.28 -13.14
N LYS A 180 5.21 -2.97 -13.40
CA LYS A 180 4.35 -2.18 -14.29
C LYS A 180 4.17 -2.81 -15.69
N HIS A 181 5.19 -3.48 -16.22
CA HIS A 181 5.13 -4.10 -17.54
C HIS A 181 4.25 -5.35 -17.55
N LYS A 182 4.32 -6.17 -16.49
CA LYS A 182 3.43 -7.34 -16.33
C LYS A 182 2.00 -6.91 -16.04
N ILE A 183 1.80 -5.88 -15.21
CA ILE A 183 0.48 -5.32 -14.90
C ILE A 183 -0.21 -4.82 -16.17
N ALA A 184 0.49 -4.09 -17.05
CA ALA A 184 -0.08 -3.59 -18.30
C ALA A 184 -0.67 -4.70 -19.20
N ILE A 185 -0.01 -5.87 -19.27
CA ILE A 185 -0.53 -7.04 -20.01
C ILE A 185 -1.77 -7.61 -19.33
N GLN A 186 -1.76 -7.70 -18.00
CA GLN A 186 -2.90 -8.21 -17.24
C GLN A 186 -4.12 -7.28 -17.39
N ASP A 187 -3.91 -5.96 -17.36
CA ASP A 187 -4.94 -4.96 -17.57
C ASP A 187 -5.53 -5.05 -18.98
N GLU A 188 -4.71 -5.26 -20.02
CA GLU A 188 -5.19 -5.45 -21.39
C GLU A 188 -6.15 -6.65 -21.50
N ILE A 189 -5.80 -7.78 -20.88
CA ILE A 189 -6.64 -8.99 -20.87
C ILE A 189 -7.97 -8.74 -20.15
N VAL A 190 -7.93 -8.07 -18.99
CA VAL A 190 -9.13 -7.75 -18.22
C VAL A 190 -10.01 -6.73 -18.95
N ASN A 191 -9.41 -5.76 -19.64
CA ASN A 191 -10.12 -4.76 -20.43
C ASN A 191 -10.80 -5.39 -21.66
N ASP A 192 -10.12 -6.30 -22.36
CA ASP A 192 -10.72 -7.07 -23.47
C ASP A 192 -11.92 -7.90 -22.99
N PHE A 193 -11.78 -8.59 -21.84
CA PHE A 193 -12.90 -9.27 -21.20
C PHE A 193 -14.04 -8.29 -20.88
N GLY A 194 -13.73 -7.14 -20.28
CA GLY A 194 -14.71 -6.12 -19.91
C GLY A 194 -15.46 -5.53 -21.10
N MET A 195 -14.80 -5.36 -22.25
CA MET A 195 -15.44 -4.94 -23.49
C MET A 195 -16.39 -6.02 -24.02
N LYS A 196 -15.96 -7.28 -24.06
CA LYS A 196 -16.76 -8.40 -24.57
C LYS A 196 -17.97 -8.71 -23.67
N ALA A 197 -17.81 -8.58 -22.36
CA ALA A 197 -18.84 -8.90 -21.39
C ALA A 197 -19.71 -7.68 -20.99
N HIS A 198 -19.48 -6.50 -21.57
CA HIS A 198 -20.05 -5.23 -21.09
C HIS A 198 -21.56 -5.28 -20.81
N GLU A 199 -22.37 -5.77 -21.77
CA GLU A 199 -23.82 -5.84 -21.62
C GLU A 199 -24.25 -6.76 -20.45
N VAL A 200 -23.56 -7.88 -20.29
CA VAL A 200 -23.81 -8.85 -19.22
C VAL A 200 -23.44 -8.25 -17.87
N LEU A 201 -22.26 -7.64 -17.76
CA LEU A 201 -21.80 -6.99 -16.52
C LEU A 201 -22.75 -5.86 -16.11
N TYR A 202 -23.14 -5.01 -17.06
CA TYR A 202 -24.07 -3.90 -16.81
C TYR A 202 -25.40 -4.40 -16.23
N LYS A 203 -25.97 -5.46 -16.81
CA LYS A 203 -27.24 -6.05 -16.35
C LYS A 203 -27.12 -6.74 -14.99
N LEU A 204 -26.06 -7.52 -14.77
CA LEU A 204 -25.89 -8.32 -13.56
C LEU A 204 -25.47 -7.48 -12.35
N PHE A 205 -24.65 -6.44 -12.56
CA PHE A 205 -24.03 -5.68 -11.48
C PHE A 205 -24.62 -4.29 -11.31
N GLY A 206 -25.87 -4.06 -11.73
CA GLY A 206 -26.59 -2.81 -11.44
C GLY A 206 -25.97 -1.58 -12.12
N GLY A 207 -25.52 -1.74 -13.36
CA GLY A 207 -24.90 -0.68 -14.17
C GLY A 207 -23.39 -0.51 -13.94
N TYR A 208 -22.76 -1.35 -13.12
CA TYR A 208 -21.31 -1.35 -12.96
C TYR A 208 -20.63 -2.08 -14.12
N VAL A 209 -19.59 -1.47 -14.70
CA VAL A 209 -18.84 -2.01 -15.85
C VAL A 209 -17.34 -1.75 -15.68
N ILE A 210 -16.50 -2.59 -16.31
CA ILE A 210 -15.04 -2.49 -16.25
C ILE A 210 -14.52 -1.35 -17.14
N MET A 211 -15.00 -1.31 -18.39
CA MET A 211 -14.56 -0.36 -19.40
C MET A 211 -15.67 0.61 -19.76
N ASN A 212 -15.29 1.84 -20.14
CA ASN A 212 -16.20 2.94 -20.50
C ASN A 212 -17.20 3.29 -19.39
N CYS A 213 -16.79 3.15 -18.13
CA CYS A 213 -17.57 3.58 -16.98
C CYS A 213 -17.40 5.09 -16.72
N ALA A 214 -18.42 5.72 -16.13
CA ALA A 214 -18.36 7.11 -15.69
C ALA A 214 -18.40 7.21 -14.15
N ASP A 215 -19.48 6.72 -13.54
CA ASP A 215 -19.74 6.79 -12.09
C ASP A 215 -19.84 5.39 -11.43
N ARG A 216 -20.09 4.35 -12.22
CA ARG A 216 -20.23 2.95 -11.76
C ARG A 216 -19.15 2.08 -12.38
N CYS A 217 -17.94 2.20 -11.85
CA CYS A 217 -16.78 1.46 -12.32
C CYS A 217 -16.59 0.17 -11.52
N LEU A 218 -16.37 -0.93 -12.25
CA LEU A 218 -15.72 -2.10 -11.68
C LEU A 218 -14.22 -1.93 -11.80
N THR A 219 -13.53 -2.30 -10.73
CA THR A 219 -12.08 -2.42 -10.68
C THR A 219 -11.74 -3.85 -10.25
N PHE A 220 -10.47 -4.21 -10.26
CA PHE A 220 -10.03 -5.57 -10.03
C PHE A 220 -8.73 -5.61 -9.24
N GLY A 221 -8.58 -6.65 -8.44
CA GLY A 221 -7.30 -7.08 -7.90
C GLY A 221 -6.88 -8.39 -8.56
N PHE A 222 -5.59 -8.69 -8.50
CA PHE A 222 -5.08 -10.01 -8.86
C PHE A 222 -4.82 -10.82 -7.60
N SER A 223 -5.16 -12.11 -7.63
CA SER A 223 -4.87 -13.08 -6.58
C SER A 223 -4.33 -14.38 -7.15
N GLY A 224 -3.66 -15.16 -6.30
CA GLY A 224 -3.04 -16.44 -6.68
C GLY A 224 -1.53 -16.38 -6.82
N PRO A 225 -0.86 -17.55 -6.78
CA PRO A 225 0.57 -17.63 -6.98
C PRO A 225 0.89 -17.24 -8.42
N ILE A 226 1.81 -16.29 -8.59
CA ILE A 226 2.27 -15.90 -9.93
C ILE A 226 2.86 -17.14 -10.64
N ALA A 227 3.45 -18.09 -9.90
CA ALA A 227 4.18 -19.24 -10.40
C ALA A 227 3.70 -20.56 -9.76
N MET A 228 3.40 -21.56 -10.59
CA MET A 228 3.17 -22.93 -10.11
C MET A 228 4.49 -23.63 -9.82
N ALA A 229 4.58 -24.37 -8.71
CA ALA A 229 5.80 -25.11 -8.38
C ALA A 229 6.17 -26.11 -9.50
N ASN A 230 7.45 -26.12 -9.90
CA ASN A 230 8.00 -27.00 -10.93
C ASN A 230 7.32 -26.89 -12.31
N SER A 231 6.70 -25.74 -12.64
CA SER A 231 6.02 -25.52 -13.91
C SER A 231 6.22 -24.08 -14.39
N ASN A 232 6.24 -23.86 -15.71
CA ASN A 232 6.18 -22.52 -16.31
C ASN A 232 4.74 -22.00 -16.45
N GLU A 233 3.76 -22.74 -15.92
CA GLU A 233 2.36 -22.36 -15.92
C GLU A 233 2.10 -21.22 -14.92
N LEU A 234 1.51 -20.15 -15.42
CA LEU A 234 0.98 -19.04 -14.64
C LEU A 234 -0.53 -19.24 -14.51
N LYS A 235 -1.05 -19.15 -13.28
CA LYS A 235 -2.50 -19.16 -13.00
C LYS A 235 -2.80 -18.12 -11.94
N PHE A 236 -3.55 -17.10 -12.31
CA PHE A 236 -3.98 -16.06 -11.39
C PHE A 236 -5.43 -15.68 -11.65
N LEU A 237 -6.09 -15.19 -10.61
CA LEU A 237 -7.49 -14.77 -10.65
C LEU A 237 -7.54 -13.25 -10.65
N ALA A 238 -8.32 -12.68 -11.57
CA ALA A 238 -8.80 -11.31 -11.42
C ALA A 238 -10.11 -11.37 -10.65
N TRP A 239 -10.17 -10.72 -9.49
CA TRP A 239 -11.38 -10.64 -8.68
C TRP A 239 -11.91 -9.21 -8.70
N PHE A 240 -13.20 -9.06 -9.00
CA PHE A 240 -13.78 -7.75 -9.33
C PHE A 240 -14.49 -7.12 -8.14
N LEU A 241 -14.34 -5.80 -8.04
CA LEU A 241 -14.88 -4.97 -6.97
C LEU A 241 -15.56 -3.72 -7.55
N ARG A 242 -16.44 -3.10 -6.77
CA ARG A 242 -16.91 -1.75 -7.07
C ARG A 242 -15.84 -0.73 -6.70
N ASP A 243 -15.55 0.18 -7.61
CA ASP A 243 -14.62 1.28 -7.39
C ASP A 243 -15.28 2.40 -6.58
N VAL A 244 -15.37 2.17 -5.26
CA VAL A 244 -15.94 3.10 -4.29
C VAL A 244 -15.08 3.10 -3.02
N PRO A 245 -15.18 4.12 -2.14
CA PRO A 245 -14.44 4.13 -0.88
C PRO A 245 -14.69 2.85 -0.06
N GLY A 246 -13.61 2.24 0.43
CA GLY A 246 -13.67 0.93 1.07
C GLY A 246 -13.77 -0.24 0.08
N ILE A 247 -13.13 -0.11 -1.09
CA ILE A 247 -13.03 -1.11 -2.16
C ILE A 247 -12.94 -2.56 -1.67
N ALA A 248 -12.09 -2.83 -0.68
CA ALA A 248 -11.85 -4.18 -0.15
C ALA A 248 -13.10 -4.91 0.39
N VAL A 249 -14.15 -4.18 0.81
CA VAL A 249 -15.43 -4.76 1.28
C VAL A 249 -16.54 -4.69 0.22
N GLN A 250 -16.18 -4.41 -1.05
CA GLN A 250 -17.11 -4.23 -2.16
C GLN A 250 -16.94 -5.26 -3.30
N PRO A 251 -16.73 -6.57 -3.02
CA PRO A 251 -16.65 -7.56 -4.09
C PRO A 251 -18.01 -7.69 -4.81
N VAL A 252 -17.98 -8.00 -6.10
CA VAL A 252 -19.20 -8.26 -6.89
C VAL A 252 -19.47 -9.74 -7.14
N GLY A 253 -18.62 -10.63 -6.63
CA GLY A 253 -18.76 -12.08 -6.80
C GLY A 253 -18.43 -12.58 -8.22
N LEU A 254 -17.77 -11.74 -9.02
CA LEU A 254 -17.18 -12.12 -10.30
C LEU A 254 -15.68 -12.37 -10.11
N GLU A 255 -15.21 -13.48 -10.65
CA GLU A 255 -13.80 -13.84 -10.73
C GLU A 255 -13.49 -14.36 -12.14
N LEU A 256 -12.31 -14.03 -12.65
CA LEU A 256 -11.83 -14.43 -13.97
C LEU A 256 -10.51 -15.17 -13.82
N LEU A 257 -10.46 -16.44 -14.24
CA LEU A 257 -9.22 -17.20 -14.24
C LEU A 257 -8.41 -16.84 -15.47
N ILE A 258 -7.19 -16.35 -15.26
CA ILE A 258 -6.24 -16.07 -16.32
C ILE A 258 -5.11 -17.10 -16.20
N GLN A 259 -4.89 -17.84 -17.28
CA GLN A 259 -3.90 -18.90 -17.33
C GLN A 259 -3.04 -18.83 -18.59
N GLY A 260 -1.75 -19.13 -18.47
CA GLY A 260 -0.82 -19.11 -19.58
C GLY A 260 0.49 -19.80 -19.26
N GLU A 261 1.40 -19.83 -20.22
CA GLU A 261 2.75 -20.34 -20.05
C GLU A 261 3.77 -19.24 -20.38
N GLY A 262 4.75 -19.06 -19.49
CA GLY A 262 5.79 -18.05 -19.65
C GLY A 262 5.24 -16.61 -19.68
N ASP A 263 6.06 -15.68 -20.14
CA ASP A 263 5.78 -14.24 -20.04
C ASP A 263 5.33 -13.58 -21.35
N ASP A 264 4.89 -14.40 -22.30
CA ASP A 264 4.24 -13.95 -23.52
C ASP A 264 2.73 -13.76 -23.27
N GLY A 265 2.33 -12.52 -23.00
CA GLY A 265 0.94 -12.15 -22.72
C GLY A 265 -0.05 -12.58 -23.80
N SER A 266 0.39 -12.67 -25.07
CA SER A 266 -0.46 -13.12 -26.18
C SER A 266 -0.91 -14.58 -26.07
N LYS A 267 -0.21 -15.38 -25.26
CA LYS A 267 -0.51 -16.80 -25.03
C LYS A 267 -1.42 -17.03 -23.83
N TRP A 268 -1.71 -15.99 -23.06
CA TRP A 268 -2.56 -16.10 -21.88
C TRP A 268 -4.03 -16.16 -22.30
N LYS A 269 -4.82 -16.96 -21.59
CA LYS A 269 -6.22 -17.24 -21.89
C LYS A 269 -7.06 -17.00 -20.64
N THR A 270 -8.23 -16.41 -20.85
CA THR A 270 -9.28 -16.30 -19.85
C THR A 270 -10.12 -17.58 -19.85
N ARG A 271 -10.55 -18.02 -18.66
CA ARG A 271 -11.46 -19.15 -18.44
C ARG A 271 -12.50 -18.82 -17.39
#